data_AF-A0A8A2VGP4-F1
#
_entry.id   AF-A0A8A2VGP4-F1
#
_cell.length_a   1.000
_cell.length_b   1.000
_cell.length_c   1.000
_cell.angle_alpha   90.00
_cell.angle_beta   90.00
_cell.angle_gamma   90.00
#
_symmetry.space_group_name_H-M   'P 1'
#
loop_
_entity.id
_entity.type
_entity.pdbx_description
1 polymer ?
#
loop_
_entity_poly.entity_id
_entity_poly.type
_entity_poly.pdbx_seq_one_letter_code
_entity_poly.pdbx_strand_id
1 'polypeptide(L)' 'MPYQFSCSKGNCQFMVRSSSSDEVERLVRAHVRMTHNGRIAVADIERETDRIELA' A
#
# COMPACT_ATOMS: atom_id res chain seq x y z
N MET A 1 -0.02 -4.34 12.80
CA MET A 1 0.27 -2.90 12.85
C MET A 1 -0.50 -2.21 11.73
N PRO A 2 -0.97 -0.96 11.91
CA PRO A 2 -1.59 -0.21 10.84
C PRO A 2 -0.53 0.36 9.88
N TYR A 3 -0.79 0.25 8.60
CA TYR A 3 -0.05 0.88 7.51
C TYR A 3 -1.03 1.79 6.76
N GLN A 4 -0.56 2.93 6.29
CA GLN A 4 -1.33 3.82 5.43
C GLN A 4 -0.70 3.83 4.05
N PHE A 5 -1.49 3.49 3.03
CA PHE A 5 -1.05 3.55 1.64
C PHE A 5 -1.75 4.70 0.92
N SER A 6 -0.97 5.50 0.19
CA SER A 6 -1.46 6.61 -0.64
C SER A 6 -0.98 6.43 -2.08
N CYS A 7 -1.88 6.06 -2.98
CA CYS A 7 -1.51 5.78 -4.37
C CYS A 7 -1.14 7.06 -5.14
N SER A 8 -0.04 7.04 -5.89
CA SER A 8 0.34 8.15 -6.78
C SER A 8 -0.51 8.27 -8.05
N LYS A 9 -1.22 7.21 -8.46
CA LYS A 9 -2.00 7.16 -9.71
C LYS A 9 -3.47 7.55 -9.59
N GLY A 10 -3.90 8.02 -8.42
CA GLY A 10 -5.28 8.47 -8.20
C GLY A 10 -5.51 8.96 -6.78
N ASN A 11 -6.77 9.28 -6.45
CA ASN A 11 -7.15 9.73 -5.10
C ASN A 11 -7.44 8.56 -4.15
N CYS A 12 -6.70 7.46 -4.28
CA CYS A 12 -6.88 6.27 -3.45
C CYS A 12 -5.99 6.39 -2.21
N GLN A 13 -6.63 6.49 -1.04
CA GLN A 13 -5.96 6.44 0.25
C GLN A 13 -6.69 5.46 1.16
N PHE A 14 -5.97 4.48 1.69
CA PHE A 14 -6.57 3.46 2.57
C PHE A 14 -5.59 2.96 3.63
N MET A 15 -6.15 2.44 4.72
CA MET A 15 -5.41 1.83 5.80
C MET A 15 -5.36 0.32 5.60
N VAL A 16 -4.15 -0.24 5.59
CA VAL A 16 -3.90 -1.68 5.59
C VAL A 16 -3.55 -2.13 7.01
N ARG A 17 -4.31 -3.06 7.57
CA ARG A 17 -3.99 -3.65 8.88
C ARG A 17 -3.37 -5.01 8.65
N SER A 18 -2.07 -5.13 8.85
CA SER A 18 -1.35 -6.40 8.82
C SER A 18 -0.18 -6.40 9.80
N SER A 19 0.24 -7.57 10.28
CA SER A 19 1.47 -7.73 11.06
C SER A 19 2.71 -7.92 10.17
N SER A 20 2.57 -8.06 8.85
CA SER A 20 3.66 -8.36 7.92
C SER A 20 3.77 -7.32 6.79
N SER A 21 4.97 -6.79 6.57
CA SER A 21 5.26 -5.90 5.43
C SER A 21 5.00 -6.57 4.08
N ASP A 22 5.31 -7.87 3.96
CA ASP A 22 5.16 -8.62 2.71
C ASP A 22 3.69 -8.83 2.34
N GLU A 23 2.81 -8.89 3.35
CA GLU A 23 1.37 -8.95 3.14
C GLU A 23 0.82 -7.59 2.72
N VAL A 24 1.30 -6.50 3.32
CA VAL A 24 0.97 -5.13 2.89
C VAL A 24 1.36 -4.93 1.42
N GLU A 25 2.56 -5.35 1.03
CA GLU A 25 3.02 -5.24 -0.36
C GLU A 25 2.10 -6.01 -1.33
N ARG A 26 1.72 -7.24 -0.98
CA ARG A 26 0.78 -8.05 -1.79
C ARG A 26 -0.57 -7.39 -1.95
N LEU A 27 -1.12 -6.82 -0.87
CA LEU A 27 -2.42 -6.14 -0.89
C LEU A 27 -2.39 -4.87 -1.75
N VAL A 28 -1.33 -4.06 -1.61
CA VAL A 28 -1.12 -2.86 -2.44
C VAL A 28 -1.00 -3.23 -3.92
N ARG A 29 -0.21 -4.26 -4.25
CA ARG A 29 -0.09 -4.76 -5.64
C ARG A 29 -1.43 -5.22 -6.20
N ALA A 30 -2.22 -5.95 -5.40
CA ALA A 30 -3.54 -6.41 -5.80
C ALA A 30 -4.46 -5.23 -6.11
N HIS A 31 -4.47 -4.20 -5.24
CA HIS A 31 -5.22 -2.97 -5.46
C HIS A 31 -4.84 -2.29 -6.78
N VAL A 32 -3.55 -2.01 -7.00
CA VAL A 32 -3.11 -1.32 -8.22
C VAL A 32 -3.47 -2.12 -9.48
N ARG A 33 -3.36 -3.45 -9.42
CA ARG A 33 -3.75 -4.31 -10.54
C ARG A 33 -5.26 -4.28 -10.79
N MET A 34 -6.09 -4.36 -9.76
CA MET A 34 -7.54 -4.47 -9.92
C MET A 34 -8.22 -3.13 -10.17
N THR A 35 -7.75 -2.05 -9.54
CA THR A 35 -8.37 -0.72 -9.60
C THR A 35 -7.79 0.15 -10.72
N HIS A 36 -6.51 0.02 -11.02
CA HIS A 36 -5.83 0.87 -12.01
C HIS A 36 -5.35 0.11 -13.26
N ASN A 37 -5.63 -1.21 -13.35
CA ASN A 37 -5.07 -2.10 -14.37
C ASN A 37 -3.54 -1.94 -14.53
N GLY A 38 -2.88 -1.63 -13.42
CA GLY A 38 -1.51 -1.14 -13.39
C GLY A 38 -0.52 -2.13 -12.79
N ARG A 39 0.73 -1.72 -12.79
CA ARG A 39 1.81 -2.31 -12.00
C ARG A 39 2.47 -1.21 -11.17
N ILE A 40 3.00 -1.59 -10.03
CA ILE A 40 3.73 -0.73 -9.09
C ILE A 40 5.03 -1.45 -8.70
N ALA A 41 6.14 -0.72 -8.65
CA ALA A 41 7.44 -1.26 -8.23
C ALA A 41 7.50 -1.36 -6.71
N VAL A 42 8.36 -2.24 -6.17
CA VAL A 42 8.54 -2.40 -4.71
C VAL A 42 8.91 -1.04 -4.08
N ALA A 43 9.88 -0.34 -4.68
CA ALA A 43 10.35 0.95 -4.20
C ALA A 43 9.25 2.03 -4.16
N ASP A 44 8.29 1.99 -5.09
CA ASP A 44 7.15 2.90 -5.06
C ASP A 44 6.18 2.53 -3.93
N ILE A 45 5.97 1.24 -3.65
CA ILE A 45 5.14 0.77 -2.52
C ILE A 45 5.74 1.23 -1.20
N GLU A 46 7.05 1.06 -1.01
CA GLU A 46 7.73 1.49 0.21
C GLU A 46 7.65 3.01 0.41
N ARG A 47 7.75 3.79 -0.67
CA ARG A 47 7.61 5.25 -0.63
C ARG A 47 6.16 5.69 -0.34
N GLU A 48 5.19 4.95 -0.86
CA GLU A 48 3.75 5.29 -0.77
C GLU A 48 3.06 4.66 0.44
N THR A 49 3.78 3.85 1.24
CA THR A 49 3.27 3.16 2.42
C THR A 49 3.97 3.65 3.68
N ASP A 50 3.22 4.34 4.53
CA ASP A 50 3.70 4.74 5.85
C ASP A 50 3.30 3.71 6.91
N ARG A 51 4.25 3.27 7.74
CA ARG A 51 3.94 2.50 8.94
C ARG A 51 3.47 3.45 10.03
N ILE A 52 2.29 3.21 10.58
CA ILE A 52 1.75 4.00 11.68
C ILE A 52 2.07 3.26 12.99
N GLU A 53 2.94 3.85 13.81
CA GLU A 53 3.10 3.45 15.19
C GLU A 53 1.96 4.05 16.02
N LEU A 54 1.17 3.19 16.67
CA LEU A 54 0.18 3.62 17.64
C LEU A 54 0.92 3.86 18.96
N ALA A 55 0.96 5.13 19.38
CA ALA A 55 1.55 5.59 20.65
C ALA A 55 0.80 5.06 21.88
#